data_AF-A0A7K8VKI6-F1
#
_entry.id   AF-A0A7K8VKI6-F1
#
_cell.length_a   1.000
_cell.length_b   1.000
_cell.length_c   1.000
_cell.angle_alpha   90.00
_cell.angle_beta   90.00
_cell.angle_gamma   90.00
#
_symmetry.space_group_name_H-M   'P 1'
#
loop_
_entity.id
_entity.type
_entity.pdbx_description
1 polymer ?
#
loop_
_entity_poly.entity_id
_entity_poly.type
_entity_poly.pdbx_seq_one_letter_code
_entity_poly.pdbx_strand_id
1 'polypeptide(L)' 'DSHWAVGVVRDSVERKKFMDLIPERGFWGVWHCKGQFESLTFPHILQSPVPRRIWVCLDCAEGLVTFINAETGA' A
#
# COMPACT_ATOMS: atom_id res chain seq x y z
N ASP A 1 -15.07 3.50 12.85
CA ASP A 1 -13.60 3.57 12.92
C ASP A 1 -12.98 2.27 12.45
N SER A 2 -12.76 2.14 11.14
CA SER A 2 -12.05 1.00 10.56
C SER A 2 -10.61 1.41 10.22
N HIS A 3 -9.65 0.58 10.62
CA HIS A 3 -8.24 0.74 10.30
C HIS A 3 -7.77 -0.51 9.56
N TRP A 4 -7.17 -0.33 8.39
CA TRP A 4 -6.61 -1.44 7.64
C TRP A 4 -5.47 -0.96 6.74
N ALA A 5 -4.59 -1.88 6.38
CA ALA A 5 -3.55 -1.66 5.39
C ALA A 5 -3.44 -2.91 4.52
N VAL A 6 -3.06 -2.73 3.26
CA VAL A 6 -2.80 -3.81 2.31
C VAL A 6 -1.59 -3.47 1.48
N GLY A 7 -0.79 -4.47 1.13
CA GLY A 7 0.48 -4.23 0.48
C GLY A 7 1.25 -5.49 0.13
N VAL A 8 2.44 -5.27 -0.41
CA VAL A 8 3.46 -6.26 -0.72
C VAL A 8 4.69 -5.94 0.12
N VAL A 9 5.35 -6.99 0.60
CA VAL A 9 6.60 -6.87 1.35
C VAL A 9 7.65 -7.77 0.73
N ARG A 10 8.89 -7.30 0.66
CA ARG A 10 10.02 -8.14 0.26
C ARG A 10 10.23 -9.25 1.30
N ASP A 11 10.50 -10.46 0.84
CA ASP A 11 10.68 -11.66 1.67
C ASP A 11 11.82 -11.51 2.69
N SER A 12 12.88 -10.80 2.32
CA SER A 12 14.09 -10.58 3.11
C SER A 12 13.92 -9.62 4.30
N VAL A 13 12.74 -9.04 4.49
CA VAL A 13 12.49 -8.02 5.52
C VAL A 13 12.38 -8.63 6.92
N GLU A 14 13.06 -8.03 7.91
CA GLU A 14 13.07 -8.49 9.31
C GLU A 14 11.71 -8.24 9.99
N ARG A 15 10.94 -9.30 10.27
CA ARG A 15 9.55 -9.15 10.80
C ARG A 15 9.43 -8.89 12.31
N LYS A 16 10.54 -8.92 13.05
CA LYS A 16 10.53 -8.91 14.53
C LYS A 16 10.67 -7.51 15.17
N LYS A 17 10.87 -6.47 14.37
CA LYS A 17 11.07 -5.10 14.86
C LYS A 17 10.00 -4.17 14.30
N PHE A 18 9.72 -3.11 15.05
CA PHE A 18 8.98 -1.98 14.53
C PHE A 18 9.81 -1.32 13.42
N MET A 19 9.19 -1.09 12.27
CA MET A 19 9.84 -0.51 11.10
C MET A 19 8.90 0.44 10.40
N ASP A 20 9.49 1.44 9.76
CA ASP A 20 8.77 2.34 8.87
C ASP A 20 8.27 1.56 7.65
N LEU A 21 6.98 1.65 7.36
CA LEU A 21 6.37 1.03 6.19
C LEU A 21 6.61 1.91 4.97
N ILE A 22 7.84 1.89 4.45
CA ILE A 22 8.28 2.69 3.30
C ILE A 22 8.93 1.81 2.21
N PRO A 23 8.91 2.25 0.94
CA PRO A 23 9.47 1.49 -0.18
C PRO A 23 10.97 1.15 -0.01
N GLU A 24 11.74 2.06 0.58
CA GLU A 24 13.18 1.90 0.81
C GLU A 24 13.50 0.72 1.74
N ARG A 25 12.55 0.36 2.62
CA ARG A 25 12.64 -0.79 3.51
C ARG A 25 11.97 -2.06 2.95
N GLY A 26 11.53 -2.01 1.69
CA GLY A 26 10.90 -3.14 1.01
C GLY A 26 9.42 -3.32 1.30
N PHE A 27 8.71 -2.23 1.63
CA PHE A 27 7.27 -2.21 1.85
C PHE A 27 6.58 -1.34 0.80
N TRP A 28 5.59 -1.89 0.12
CA TRP A 28 4.71 -1.15 -0.77
C TRP A 28 3.28 -1.38 -0.34
N GLY A 29 2.49 -0.32 -0.19
CA GLY A 29 1.15 -0.49 0.32
C GLY A 29 0.34 0.79 0.33
N VAL A 30 -0.90 0.61 0.77
CA VAL A 30 -1.84 1.69 1.07
C VAL A 30 -2.46 1.41 2.43
N TRP A 31 -2.87 2.46 3.12
CA TRP A 31 -3.50 2.34 4.43
C TRP A 31 -4.71 3.24 4.53
N HIS A 32 -5.68 2.81 5.33
CA HIS A 32 -6.88 3.56 5.66
C HIS A 32 -6.94 3.79 7.17
N CYS A 33 -7.10 5.04 7.56
CA CYS A 33 -7.22 5.46 8.95
C CYS A 33 -8.26 6.58 9.09
N LYS A 34 -9.35 6.32 9.83
CA LYS A 34 -10.39 7.33 10.13
C LYS A 34 -10.92 8.08 8.89
N GLY A 35 -11.10 7.39 7.77
CA GLY A 35 -11.61 7.98 6.52
C GLY A 35 -10.53 8.55 5.59
N GLN A 36 -9.27 8.60 6.02
CA GLN A 36 -8.14 8.96 5.18
C GLN A 36 -7.57 7.69 4.55
N PHE A 37 -7.40 7.70 3.22
CA PHE A 37 -6.79 6.60 2.47
C PHE A 37 -5.54 7.13 1.79
N GLU A 38 -4.38 6.53 2.08
CA GLU A 38 -3.08 7.10 1.70
C GLU A 38 -2.11 6.02 1.23
N SER A 39 -1.13 6.41 0.41
CA SER A 39 -0.01 5.55 0.02
C SER A 39 1.06 5.45 1.13
N LEU A 40 1.62 4.25 1.29
CA LEU A 40 2.81 3.99 2.10
C LEU A 40 4.08 4.40 1.33
N THR A 41 4.15 5.68 0.99
CA THR A 41 5.30 6.35 0.36
C THR A 41 5.69 7.55 1.19
N PHE A 42 6.91 8.07 1.01
CA PHE A 42 7.27 9.38 1.54
C PHE A 42 7.49 10.38 0.39
N PRO A 43 6.70 11.46 0.30
CA PRO A 43 5.57 11.82 1.16
C PRO A 43 4.36 10.88 0.98
N HIS A 44 3.49 10.82 1.99
CA HIS A 44 2.20 10.12 1.89
C HIS A 44 1.27 10.89 0.95
N ILE A 45 0.62 10.19 0.02
CA ILE A 45 -0.30 10.79 -0.95
C ILE A 45 -1.71 10.38 -0.57
N LEU A 46 -2.57 11.37 -0.30
CA LEU A 46 -3.99 11.14 -0.05
C LEU A 46 -4.70 10.71 -1.34
N GLN A 47 -5.49 9.65 -1.24
CA GLN A 47 -6.21 9.02 -2.33
C GLN A 47 -7.72 9.09 -2.04
N SER A 48 -8.52 9.41 -3.05
CA SER A 48 -9.98 9.51 -2.93
C SER A 48 -10.65 9.06 -4.23
N PRO A 49 -11.78 8.34 -4.18
CA PRO A 49 -12.48 7.88 -2.97
C PRO A 49 -11.80 6.67 -2.31
N VAL A 50 -12.18 6.36 -1.06
CA VAL A 50 -11.74 5.12 -0.41
C VAL A 50 -12.34 3.92 -1.16
N PRO A 51 -11.53 3.03 -1.76
CA PRO A 51 -12.04 1.92 -2.55
C PRO A 51 -12.66 0.85 -1.65
N ARG A 52 -13.76 0.23 -2.09
CA ARG A 52 -14.33 -0.94 -1.39
C ARG A 52 -13.59 -2.24 -1.72
N ARG A 53 -12.90 -2.28 -2.85
CA ARG A 53 -12.07 -3.40 -3.32
C ARG A 53 -10.82 -2.88 -4.01
N ILE A 54 -9.68 -3.46 -3.66
CA ILE A 54 -8.38 -3.12 -4.24
C ILE A 54 -7.84 -4.35 -4.98
N TRP A 55 -7.38 -4.15 -6.21
CA TRP A 55 -6.48 -5.08 -6.88
C TRP A 55 -5.04 -4.68 -6.62
N VAL A 56 -4.22 -5.68 -6.30
CA VAL A 56 -2.78 -5.52 -6.09
C VAL A 56 -2.08 -6.29 -7.20
N CYS A 57 -1.41 -5.57 -8.09
CA CYS A 57 -0.67 -6.13 -9.21
C CYS A 57 0.83 -5.98 -8.93
N LEU A 58 1.57 -7.09 -9.05
CA LEU A 58 3.02 -7.12 -8.89
C LEU A 58 3.65 -7.44 -10.25
N ASP A 59 4.48 -6.52 -10.73
CA ASP A 59 5.34 -6.75 -11.88
C ASP A 59 6.78 -6.86 -11.40
N CYS A 60 7.27 -8.10 -11.27
CA CYS A 60 8.63 -8.35 -10.83
C CYS A 60 9.69 -7.98 -11.88
N ALA A 61 9.34 -7.99 -13.16
CA ALA A 61 10.28 -7.70 -14.23
C ALA A 61 10.57 -6.20 -14.29
N GLU A 62 9.52 -5.38 -14.16
CA GLU A 62 9.61 -3.92 -14.14
C GLU A 62 9.87 -3.35 -12.73
N GLY A 63 9.77 -4.18 -11.68
CA GLY A 63 9.97 -3.77 -10.29
C GLY A 63 8.86 -2.87 -9.75
N LEU A 64 7.62 -3.07 -10.22
CA LEU A 64 6.47 -2.23 -9.91
C LEU A 64 5.43 -2.97 -9.06
N VAL A 65 4.78 -2.22 -8.17
CA VAL A 65 3.57 -2.63 -7.46
C VAL A 65 2.50 -1.59 -7.74
N THR A 66 1.35 -2.02 -8.25
CA THR A 66 0.22 -1.14 -8.57
C THR A 66 -0.99 -1.51 -7.71
N PHE A 67 -1.59 -0.48 -7.11
CA PHE A 67 -2.84 -0.58 -6.34
C PHE A 67 -3.94 0.06 -7.16
N ILE A 68 -4.99 -0.70 -7.46
CA ILE A 68 -6.07 -0.26 -8.37
C ILE A 68 -7.39 -0.38 -7.62
N ASN A 69 -8.20 0.66 -7.65
CA ASN A 69 -9.61 0.60 -7.25
C ASN A 69 -10.34 -0.30 -8.25
N ALA A 70 -10.74 -1.49 -7.80
CA ALA A 70 -11.35 -2.49 -8.66
C ALA A 70 -12.76 -2.11 -9.17
N GLU A 71 -13.38 -1.05 -8.62
CA GLU A 71 -14.68 -0.55 -9.07
C GLU A 71 -14.53 0.46 -10.22
N THR A 72 -13.48 1.28 -10.19
CA THR A 72 -13.27 2.37 -11.16
C THR A 72 -12.12 2.12 -12.14
N GLY A 73 -11.25 1.16 -11.85
CA GLY A 73 -10.00 0.93 -12.57
C GLY A 73 -8.95 2.03 -12.37
N ALA A 74 -9.16 2.91 -11.39
CA ALA A 74 -8.30 4.05 -11.06
C ALA A 74 -7.28 3.70 -9.98
#